data_AF-A0A1J4URD8-F1
#
_entry.id   AF-A0A1J4URD8-F1
#
_cell.length_a   1.000
_cell.length_b   1.000
_cell.length_c   1.000
_cell.angle_alpha   90.00
_cell.angle_beta   90.00
_cell.angle_gamma   90.00
#
_symmetry.space_group_name_H-M   'P 1'
#
loop_
_entity.id
_entity.type
_entity.pdbx_description
1 polymer ?
#
loop_
_entity_poly.entity_id
_entity_poly.type
_entity_poly.pdbx_seq_one_letter_code
_entity_poly.pdbx_strand_id
1 'polypeptide(L)'
;MEYYAHSENDKGKKHLLKDHLLDTAVIAEGFGKDEYEKAIFRFAALCHDAGKYSDAFQKYLIEGGTRGRIPHAIFGAIVTKNIT
;
A
#
# COMPACT_ATOMS: atom_id res chain seq x y z
N MET A 1 -1.17 -3.49 -16.41
CA MET A 1 -2.04 -2.38 -15.94
C MET A 1 -1.27 -1.57 -14.91
N GLU A 2 -1.45 -0.26 -14.90
CA GLU A 2 -0.90 0.60 -13.85
C GLU A 2 -1.86 0.64 -12.66
N TYR A 3 -1.33 0.54 -11.45
CA TYR A 3 -2.08 0.64 -10.20
C TYR A 3 -1.55 1.83 -9.41
N TYR A 4 -2.45 2.61 -8.82
CA TYR A 4 -2.09 3.81 -8.10
C TYR A 4 -2.38 3.69 -6.59
N ALA A 5 -1.54 4.32 -5.77
CA ALA A 5 -1.66 4.30 -4.32
C ALA A 5 -2.75 5.25 -3.79
N HIS A 6 -3.00 6.32 -4.53
CA HIS A 6 -3.93 7.38 -4.19
C HIS A 6 -4.39 8.11 -5.46
N SER A 7 -5.44 8.92 -5.31
CA SER A 7 -5.90 9.81 -6.37
C SER A 7 -4.81 10.80 -6.75
N GLU A 8 -5.00 11.42 -7.91
CA GLU A 8 -4.13 12.47 -8.41
C GLU A 8 -4.04 13.62 -7.40
N ASN A 9 -2.85 14.19 -7.23
CA ASN A 9 -2.67 15.36 -6.38
C ASN A 9 -3.04 16.65 -7.11
N ASP A 10 -3.02 17.79 -6.39
CA ASP A 10 -3.36 19.12 -6.93
C ASP A 10 -2.48 19.57 -8.12
N LYS A 11 -1.40 18.83 -8.42
CA LYS A 11 -0.47 19.09 -9.53
C LYS A 11 -0.65 18.13 -10.71
N GLY A 12 -1.71 17.34 -10.73
CA GLY A 12 -1.96 16.40 -11.82
C GLY A 12 -1.06 15.15 -11.79
N LYS A 13 -0.39 14.86 -10.67
CA LYS A 13 0.53 13.72 -10.56
C LYS A 13 -0.12 12.55 -9.82
N LYS A 14 -0.02 11.38 -10.45
CA LYS A 14 -0.34 10.09 -9.85
C LYS A 14 0.91 9.43 -9.27
N HIS A 15 0.70 8.57 -8.28
CA HIS A 15 1.77 7.82 -7.63
C HIS A 15 1.50 6.34 -7.79
N LEU A 16 2.42 5.62 -8.44
CA LEU A 16 2.28 4.19 -8.64
C LEU A 16 2.31 3.47 -7.30
N LEU A 17 1.42 2.49 -7.14
CA LEU A 17 1.31 1.70 -5.92
C LEU A 17 2.61 0.95 -5.61
N LYS A 18 3.30 0.45 -6.64
CA LYS A 18 4.59 -0.23 -6.46
C LYS A 18 5.65 0.68 -5.84
N ASP A 19 5.71 1.94 -6.28
CA ASP A 19 6.74 2.89 -5.85
C ASP A 19 6.42 3.32 -4.41
N HIS A 20 5.14 3.61 -4.13
CA HIS A 20 4.65 3.86 -2.78
C HIS A 20 5.01 2.74 -1.80
N LEU A 21 4.78 1.47 -2.16
CA LEU A 21 5.09 0.33 -1.30
C LEU A 21 6.59 0.18 -1.06
N LEU A 22 7.42 0.35 -2.10
CA LEU A 22 8.88 0.25 -1.98
C LEU A 22 9.46 1.38 -1.12
N ASP A 23 9.03 2.62 -1.36
CA ASP A 23 9.47 3.78 -0.59
C ASP A 23 9.05 3.66 0.88
N THR A 24 7.80 3.25 1.12
CA THR A 24 7.30 2.98 2.49
C THR A 24 8.10 1.87 3.16
N ALA A 25 8.47 0.81 2.42
CA ALA A 25 9.25 -0.30 2.96
C ALA A 25 10.67 0.11 3.35
N VAL A 26 11.34 0.94 2.56
CA VAL A 26 12.67 1.49 2.88
C VAL A 26 12.60 2.36 4.14
N ILE A 27 11.59 3.22 4.26
CA ILE A 27 11.41 4.06 5.46
C ILE A 27 11.12 3.19 6.68
N ALA A 28 10.22 2.20 6.55
CA ALA A 28 9.83 1.33 7.65
C ALA A 28 11.00 0.48 8.17
N GLU A 29 11.80 -0.07 7.27
CA GLU A 29 13.03 -0.79 7.58
C GLU A 29 13.98 0.05 8.44
N GLY A 30 14.11 1.34 8.16
CA GLY A 30 14.95 2.26 8.93
C GLY A 30 14.58 2.43 10.42
N PHE A 31 13.40 1.99 10.84
CA PHE A 31 13.01 1.98 12.26
C PHE A 31 13.48 0.73 13.02
N GLY A 32 13.94 -0.30 12.34
CA GLY A 32 14.38 -1.56 12.97
C GLY A 32 15.75 -1.43 13.63
N LYS A 33 15.90 -1.97 14.85
CA LYS A 33 17.15 -1.93 15.63
C LYS A 33 18.12 -3.04 15.25
N ASP A 34 17.61 -4.16 14.74
CA ASP A 34 18.36 -5.31 14.27
C ASP A 34 17.79 -5.84 12.94
N GLU A 35 18.47 -6.83 12.35
CA GLU A 35 18.09 -7.39 11.04
C GLU A 35 16.72 -8.08 11.07
N TYR A 36 16.30 -8.61 12.23
CA TYR A 36 15.00 -9.25 12.37
C TYR A 36 13.87 -8.22 12.37
N GLU A 37 13.99 -7.15 13.18
CA GLU A 37 13.04 -6.04 13.20
C GLU A 37 12.94 -5.35 11.84
N LYS A 38 14.09 -5.09 11.20
CA LYS A 38 14.17 -4.51 9.85
C LYS A 38 13.38 -5.33 8.83
N ALA A 39 13.59 -6.65 8.81
CA ALA A 39 12.89 -7.55 7.90
C ALA A 39 11.37 -7.53 8.13
N ILE A 40 10.92 -7.56 9.39
CA ILE A 40 9.50 -7.48 9.74
C ILE A 40 8.89 -6.16 9.28
N PHE A 41 9.54 -5.02 9.57
CA PHE A 41 9.00 -3.71 9.23
C PHE A 41 8.94 -3.51 7.72
N ARG A 42 9.99 -3.92 7.01
CA ARG A 42 10.00 -3.91 5.54
C ARG A 42 8.86 -4.75 4.97
N PHE A 43 8.69 -5.97 5.47
CA PHE A 43 7.63 -6.87 5.00
C PHE A 43 6.23 -6.31 5.28
N ALA A 44 5.98 -5.83 6.51
CA ALA A 44 4.71 -5.22 6.88
C ALA A 44 4.37 -4.02 5.98
N ALA A 45 5.36 -3.16 5.69
CA ALA A 45 5.20 -2.03 4.81
C ALA A 45 4.94 -2.42 3.34
N LEU A 46 5.56 -3.48 2.82
CA LEU A 46 5.26 -3.98 1.48
C LEU A 46 3.81 -4.50 1.36
N CYS A 47 3.24 -5.01 2.45
CA CYS A 47 1.92 -5.62 2.43
C CYS A 47 0.78 -4.69 2.86
N HIS A 48 1.06 -3.60 3.59
CA HIS A 48 0.03 -2.78 4.25
C HIS A 48 -1.09 -2.28 3.32
N ASP A 49 -0.72 -1.99 2.06
CA ASP A 49 -1.60 -1.43 1.05
C ASP A 49 -1.81 -2.38 -0.15
N ALA A 50 -1.48 -3.66 -0.02
CA ALA A 50 -1.68 -4.65 -1.09
C ALA A 50 -3.14 -4.73 -1.56
N GLY A 51 -4.11 -4.44 -0.68
CA GLY A 51 -5.53 -4.33 -1.02
C GLY A 51 -5.87 -3.29 -2.09
N LYS A 52 -4.99 -2.30 -2.31
CA LYS A 52 -5.17 -1.28 -3.33
C LYS A 52 -5.00 -1.81 -4.75
N TYR A 53 -4.44 -3.00 -4.94
CA TYR A 53 -4.42 -3.69 -6.23
C TYR A 53 -5.81 -4.19 -6.68
N SER A 54 -6.83 -4.16 -5.81
CA SER A 54 -8.18 -4.56 -6.20
C SER A 54 -8.82 -3.59 -7.20
N ASP A 55 -9.59 -4.14 -8.14
CA ASP A 55 -10.36 -3.36 -9.12
C ASP A 55 -11.31 -2.37 -8.43
N ALA A 56 -11.91 -2.77 -7.32
CA ALA A 56 -12.80 -1.92 -6.52
C ALA A 56 -12.07 -0.67 -5.99
N PHE A 57 -10.83 -0.83 -5.53
CA PHE A 57 -10.04 0.31 -5.04
C PHE A 57 -9.57 1.20 -6.18
N GLN A 58 -9.10 0.63 -7.30
CA GLN A 58 -8.67 1.43 -8.45
C GLN A 58 -9.84 2.21 -9.07
N LYS A 59 -11.04 1.62 -9.13
CA LYS A 59 -12.26 2.30 -9.54
C LYS A 59 -12.61 3.46 -8.60
N TYR A 60 -12.50 3.22 -7.29
CA TYR A 60 -12.72 4.26 -6.27
C TYR A 60 -11.77 5.47 -6.44
N LEU A 61 -10.51 5.26 -6.83
CA LEU A 61 -9.58 6.37 -7.06
C LEU A 61 -10.01 7.30 -8.20
N ILE A 62 -10.77 6.79 -9.17
CA ILE A 62 -11.25 7.52 -10.36
C ILE A 62 -12.61 8.16 -10.08
N GLU A 63 -13.54 7.39 -9.52
CA GLU A 63 -14.92 7.84 -9.30
C GLU A 63 -15.08 8.70 -8.05
N GLY A 64 -14.10 8.64 -7.14
CA GLY A 64 -14.17 9.30 -5.85
C GLY A 64 -15.19 8.66 -4.90
N GLY A 65 -15.41 9.32 -3.77
CA GLY A 65 -16.33 8.88 -2.72
C GLY A 65 -15.77 9.10 -1.32
N THR A 66 -16.54 8.69 -0.31
CA THR A 66 -16.14 8.87 1.08
C THR A 66 -14.87 8.11 1.41
N ARG A 67 -13.94 8.78 2.11
CA ARG A 67 -12.69 8.18 2.59
C ARG A 67 -12.98 6.94 3.44
N GLY A 68 -12.27 5.84 3.18
CA GLY A 68 -12.43 4.58 3.91
C GLY A 68 -13.60 3.69 3.43
N ARG A 69 -14.34 4.10 2.39
CA ARG A 69 -15.44 3.31 1.83
C ARG A 69 -15.01 1.94 1.29
N ILE A 70 -13.82 1.86 0.70
CA ILE A 70 -13.23 0.60 0.24
C ILE A 70 -12.13 0.20 1.24
N PRO A 71 -12.36 -0.82 2.09
CA PRO A 71 -11.36 -1.26 3.04
C PRO A 71 -10.17 -1.85 2.28
N HIS A 72 -9.00 -1.22 2.33
CA HIS A 72 -7.77 -1.73 1.69
C HIS A 72 -6.81 -2.36 2.70
N ALA A 73 -6.77 -1.86 3.94
CA ALA A 73 -5.91 -2.36 5.00
C ALA A 73 -6.23 -3.80 5.42
N ILE A 74 -7.51 -4.18 5.44
CA ILE A 74 -7.94 -5.55 5.76
C ILE A 74 -7.45 -6.54 4.70
N PHE A 75 -7.45 -6.14 3.41
CA PHE A 75 -6.93 -6.98 2.35
C PHE A 75 -5.40 -7.11 2.41
N GLY A 76 -4.68 -6.07 2.84
CA GLY A 76 -3.26 -6.17 3.17
C GLY A 76 -2.99 -7.25 4.23
N ALA A 77 -3.79 -7.29 5.28
CA ALA A 77 -3.71 -8.30 6.34
C ALA A 77 -4.14 -9.72 5.89
N ILE A 78 -5.06 -9.85 4.94
CA ILE A 78 -5.45 -11.15 4.37
C ILE A 78 -4.35 -11.71 3.46
N VAL A 79 -3.68 -10.86 2.68
CA VAL A 79 -2.58 -11.27 1.80
C VAL A 79 -1.42 -11.83 2.62
N THR A 80 -1.07 -11.20 3.75
CA THR A 80 0.01 -11.69 4.63
C THR A 80 -0.32 -13.01 5.33
N LYS A 81 -1.61 -13.31 5.56
CA LYS A 81 -2.04 -14.56 6.20
C LYS A 81 -1.63 -15.83 5.42
N ASN A 82 -1.43 -15.74 4.11
CA ASN A 82 -1.03 -16.88 3.28
C ASN A 82 0.50 -16.96 3.04
N ILE A 83 1.28 -16.09 3.68
CA ILE A 83 2.74 -15.99 3.50
C ILE A 83 3.50 -16.56 4.72
N THR A 84 2.79 -16.83 5.82
CA THR A 84 3.29 -17.49 7.05
C THR A 84 2.67 -18.87 7.21
#